data_AF-A0A7W0K1T3-F1
#
_entry.id   AF-A0A7W0K1T3-F1
#
_cell.length_a   1.000
_cell.length_b   1.000
_cell.length_c   1.000
_cell.angle_alpha   90.00
_cell.angle_beta   90.00
_cell.angle_gamma   90.00
#
_symmetry.space_group_name_H-M   'P 1'
#
loop_
_entity.id
_entity.type
_entity.pdbx_description
1 polymer ?
#
loop_
_entity_poly.entity_id
_entity_poly.type
_entity_poly.pdbx_seq_one_letter_code
_entity_poly.pdbx_strand_id
1 'polypeptide(L)' 'ERLILDVLLGDPPLFPQHEEVELAWQILDPIIEFWAENGKPDPYDAGTWGPASAVEMLARDGRVWRRP' A
#
# COMPACT_ATOMS: atom_id res chain seq x y z
N GLU A 1 -20.34 8.04 7.53
CA GLU A 1 -20.63 9.41 7.04
C GLU A 1 -19.79 10.48 7.75
N ARG A 2 -18.48 10.21 7.97
CA ARG A 2 -17.60 11.07 8.78
C ARG A 2 -16.86 12.11 7.93
N LEU A 3 -16.36 11.69 6.76
CA LEU A 3 -15.61 12.55 5.84
C LEU A 3 -16.44 13.75 5.32
N ILE A 4 -17.74 13.58 5.07
CA ILE A 4 -18.62 14.68 4.61
C ILE A 4 -18.87 15.68 5.74
N LEU A 5 -19.07 15.18 6.97
CA LEU A 5 -19.26 16.02 8.15
C LEU A 5 -18.00 16.84 8.47
N ASP A 6 -16.82 16.23 8.34
CA ASP A 6 -15.53 16.88 8.62
C ASP A 6 -15.24 18.03 7.63
N VAL A 7 -15.61 17.87 6.34
CA VAL A 7 -15.53 18.96 5.34
C VAL A 7 -16.44 20.14 5.69
N LEU A 8 -17.66 19.87 6.17
CA LEU A 8 -18.63 20.91 6.54
C LEU A 8 -18.24 21.65 7.83
N LEU A 9 -17.54 20.98 8.74
CA LEU A 9 -17.07 21.56 10.00
C LEU A 9 -15.71 22.27 9.88
N GLY A 10 -15.07 22.20 8.70
CA GLY A 10 -13.80 22.87 8.43
C GLY A 10 -12.61 22.27 9.19
N ASP A 11 -12.75 21.01 9.65
CA ASP A 11 -11.69 20.28 10.34
C ASP A 11 -11.06 19.31 9.32
N PRO A 12 -9.84 19.58 8.80
CA PRO A 12 -9.27 18.85 7.68
C PRO A 12 -8.32 17.67 8.03
N PRO A 13 -8.20 17.13 9.27
CA PRO A 13 -7.10 16.21 9.60
C PRO A 13 -7.19 14.83 8.93
N LEU A 14 -8.28 14.54 8.21
CA LEU A 14 -8.49 13.26 7.52
C LEU A 14 -8.27 13.33 6.01
N PHE A 15 -7.83 14.47 5.48
CA PHE A 15 -7.47 14.61 4.07
C PHE A 15 -5.95 14.76 3.94
N PRO A 16 -5.31 13.97 3.06
CA PRO A 16 -3.88 14.13 2.80
C PRO A 16 -3.63 15.51 2.18
N GLN A 17 -2.55 16.14 2.60
CA GLN A 17 -2.09 17.40 2.01
C GLN A 17 -1.46 17.14 0.64
N HIS A 18 -1.39 18.18 -0.19
CA HIS A 18 -0.81 18.06 -1.53
C HIS A 18 0.62 17.51 -1.49
N GLU A 19 1.47 17.99 -0.57
CA GLU A 19 2.84 17.51 -0.40
C GLU A 19 2.90 16.01 -0.04
N GLU A 20 2.00 15.53 0.84
CA GLU A 20 1.94 14.12 1.21
C GLU A 20 1.57 13.23 0.02
N VAL A 21 0.69 13.72 -0.86
CA VAL A 21 0.32 13.01 -2.10
C VAL A 21 1.50 12.94 -3.06
N GLU A 22 2.22 14.04 -3.29
CA GLU A 22 3.39 14.06 -4.16
C GLU A 22 4.50 13.13 -3.65
N LEU A 23 4.76 13.14 -2.33
CA LEU A 23 5.74 12.23 -1.71
C LEU A 23 5.32 10.75 -1.82
N ALA A 24 4.02 10.45 -1.68
CA ALA A 24 3.53 9.09 -1.88
C ALA A 24 3.76 8.63 -3.33
N TRP A 25 3.55 9.50 -4.32
CA TRP A 25 3.80 9.19 -5.72
C TRP A 25 5.28 8.98 -6.03
N GLN A 26 6.18 9.79 -5.46
CA GLN A 26 7.63 9.58 -5.61
C GLN A 26 8.10 8.19 -5.15
N ILE A 27 7.39 7.57 -4.20
CA ILE A 27 7.69 6.20 -3.74
C ILE A 27 7.07 5.15 -4.68
N LEU A 28 5.84 5.38 -5.15
CA LEU A 28 5.09 4.40 -5.93
C LEU A 28 5.48 4.35 -7.41
N ASP A 29 5.79 5.49 -8.03
CA ASP A 29 6.08 5.58 -9.47
C ASP A 29 7.19 4.62 -9.90
N PRO A 30 8.36 4.55 -9.23
CA PRO A 30 9.42 3.62 -9.63
C PRO A 30 9.00 2.15 -9.54
N ILE A 31 8.12 1.80 -8.59
CA ILE A 31 7.62 0.43 -8.41
C ILE A 31 6.67 0.06 -9.55
N ILE A 32 5.81 1.01 -9.94
CA ILE A 32 4.85 0.83 -11.04
C ILE A 32 5.59 0.69 -12.38
N GLU A 33 6.57 1.57 -12.64
CA GLU A 33 7.42 1.51 -13.84
C GLU A 33 8.18 0.17 -13.89
N PHE A 34 8.79 -0.24 -12.77
CA PHE A 34 9.47 -1.52 -12.68
C PHE A 34 8.55 -2.69 -13.06
N TRP A 35 7.32 -2.74 -12.55
CA TRP A 35 6.40 -3.81 -12.93
C TRP A 35 5.94 -3.74 -14.39
N ALA A 36 5.70 -2.53 -14.92
CA ALA A 36 5.33 -2.38 -16.33
C ALA A 36 6.37 -3.02 -17.27
N GLU A 37 7.64 -2.99 -16.90
CA GLU A 37 8.74 -3.54 -17.70
C GLU A 37 9.14 -4.98 -17.32
N ASN A 38 9.06 -5.35 -16.04
CA ASN A 38 9.69 -6.57 -15.52
C ASN A 38 8.71 -7.69 -15.16
N GLY A 39 7.39 -7.44 -15.17
CA GLY A 39 6.39 -8.50 -15.03
C GLY A 39 5.24 -8.17 -14.09
N LYS A 40 4.62 -9.20 -13.53
CA LYS A 40 3.39 -9.09 -12.73
C LYS A 40 3.62 -9.62 -11.33
N PRO A 41 2.85 -9.17 -10.32
CA PRO A 41 2.87 -9.76 -8.99
C PRO A 41 2.59 -11.27 -9.02
N ASP A 42 3.13 -11.99 -8.03
CA ASP A 42 2.92 -13.43 -7.90
C ASP A 42 1.44 -13.75 -7.62
N PRO A 43 0.88 -14.79 -8.26
CA PRO A 43 -0.50 -15.20 -8.02
C PRO A 43 -0.66 -15.91 -6.67
N TYR A 44 -1.87 -15.90 -6.14
CA TYR A 44 -2.25 -16.62 -4.92
C TYR A 44 -3.73 -17.00 -4.96
N ASP A 45 -4.10 -18.03 -4.19
CA ASP A 45 -5.48 -18.50 -4.14
C ASP A 45 -6.39 -17.55 -3.38
N ALA A 46 -7.61 -17.34 -3.88
CA ALA A 46 -8.59 -16.48 -3.24
C ALA A 46 -8.94 -16.99 -1.82
N GLY A 47 -8.99 -16.08 -0.85
CA GLY A 47 -9.23 -16.41 0.56
C GLY A 47 -7.97 -16.80 1.34
N THR A 48 -6.81 -16.84 0.69
CA THR A 48 -5.50 -16.94 1.35
C THR A 48 -4.89 -15.56 1.59
N TRP A 49 -3.76 -15.51 2.28
CA TRP A 49 -3.08 -14.27 2.69
C TRP A 49 -2.07 -13.72 1.68
N GLY A 50 -1.92 -14.39 0.54
CA GLY A 50 -0.97 -14.00 -0.50
C GLY A 50 -0.01 -15.13 -0.87
N PRO A 51 0.95 -14.83 -1.77
CA PRO A 51 1.92 -15.81 -2.25
C PRO A 51 2.97 -16.14 -1.17
N ALA A 52 3.61 -17.30 -1.30
CA ALA A 52 4.70 -17.72 -0.41
C ALA A 52 5.87 -16.70 -0.40
N SER A 53 6.12 -16.04 -1.53
CA SER A 53 7.15 -15.00 -1.67
C SER A 53 6.95 -13.82 -0.71
N ALA A 54 5.70 -13.49 -0.35
CA ALA A 54 5.41 -12.43 0.63
C ALA A 54 5.82 -12.81 2.06
N VAL A 55 5.76 -14.11 2.41
CA VAL A 55 6.23 -14.63 3.70
C VAL A 55 7.76 -14.68 3.72
N GLU A 56 8.36 -15.17 2.65
CA GLU A 56 9.83 -15.23 2.49
C GLU A 56 10.45 -13.83 2.54
N MET A 57 9.81 -12.83 1.93
CA MET A 57 10.26 -11.44 1.95
C MET A 57 10.41 -10.90 3.38
N LEU A 58 9.41 -11.08 4.24
CA LEU A 58 9.51 -10.64 5.64
C LEU A 58 10.50 -11.49 6.45
N ALA A 59 10.58 -12.79 6.17
CA ALA A 59 11.47 -13.69 6.88
C ALA A 59 12.95 -13.32 6.68
N ARG A 60 13.32 -12.72 5.54
CA ARG A 60 14.68 -12.18 5.29
C ARG A 60 15.11 -11.13 6.33
N ASP A 61 14.14 -10.36 6.83
CA ASP A 61 14.34 -9.36 7.89
C ASP A 61 14.03 -9.90 9.30
N GLY A 62 13.84 -11.22 9.45
CA GLY A 62 13.46 -11.86 10.71
C GLY A 62 12.05 -11.51 11.18
N ARG A 63 11.19 -11.03 10.29
CA ARG A 63 9.81 -10.61 10.60
C ARG A 63 8.80 -11.63 10.11
N VAL A 64 7.62 -11.61 10.72
CA VAL A 64 6.47 -12.42 10.30
C VAL A 64 5.23 -11.54 10.25
N TRP A 65 4.32 -11.86 9.34
CA TRP A 65 2.99 -11.25 9.32
C TRP A 65 2.26 -11.58 10.62
N ARG A 66 1.70 -10.56 11.28
CA ARG A 66 1.02 -10.73 12.58
C ARG A 66 -0.24 -11.59 12.47
N ARG A 67 -0.90 -11.55 11.32
CA ARG A 67 -2.05 -12.38 10.96
C ARG A 67 -1.79 -12.84 9.52
N PRO A 68 -1.25 -14.04 9.33
CA PRO A 68 -1.10 -14.69 8.03
C PRO A 68 -2.16 -15.78 7.85
#